data_AF-A0A127MG08-F1
#
_entry.id   AF-A0A127MG08-F1
#
_cell.length_a   1.000
_cell.length_b   1.000
_cell.length_c   1.000
_cell.angle_alpha   90.00
_cell.angle_beta   90.00
_cell.angle_gamma   90.00
#
_symmetry.space_group_name_H-M   'P 1'
#
loop_
_entity.id
_entity.type
_entity.pdbx_description
1 polymer ?
#
loop_
_entity_poly.entity_id
_entity_poly.type
_entity_poly.pdbx_seq_one_letter_code
_entity_poly.pdbx_strand_id
1 'polypeptide(L)'
;MTLEVDSKYIARAKNELRARRQRNLYFSNSQIFGDPAWELVLEAYIASAENRCVALSKLVDDLRRPIPVITRLAAILEAEGYVVRCHLHKNHEFGYVQLTNEAAAWCEQCLDLNNRESEI
;
A
#
# COMPACT_ATOMS: atom_id res chain seq x y z
N MET A 1 -1.82 34.27 -17.47
CA MET A 1 -2.51 33.05 -17.95
C MET A 1 -3.15 32.40 -16.75
N THR A 2 -4.46 32.59 -16.57
CA THR A 2 -5.23 31.96 -15.49
C THR A 2 -5.62 30.55 -15.93
N LEU A 3 -5.32 29.55 -15.09
CA LEU A 3 -5.73 28.18 -15.29
C LEU A 3 -7.23 28.06 -15.00
N GLU A 4 -8.06 27.95 -16.04
CA GLU A 4 -9.47 27.59 -15.90
C GLU A 4 -9.58 26.07 -15.70
N VAL A 5 -9.59 25.64 -14.43
CA VAL A 5 -9.74 24.22 -14.06
C VAL A 5 -11.18 23.97 -13.63
N ASP A 6 -11.82 22.99 -14.25
CA ASP A 6 -13.17 22.54 -13.88
C ASP A 6 -13.21 22.12 -12.40
N SER A 7 -14.20 22.63 -11.67
CA SER A 7 -14.42 22.39 -10.23
C SER A 7 -14.40 20.90 -9.87
N LYS A 8 -14.86 20.02 -10.78
CA LYS A 8 -14.83 18.57 -10.57
C LYS A 8 -13.41 18.01 -10.42
N TYR A 9 -12.43 18.55 -11.16
CA TYR A 9 -11.04 18.11 -11.06
C TYR A 9 -10.37 18.65 -9.79
N ILE A 10 -10.79 19.84 -9.33
CA ILE A 10 -10.35 20.38 -8.03
C ILE A 10 -10.87 19.49 -6.90
N ALA A 11 -12.14 19.07 -6.95
CA ALA A 11 -12.72 18.15 -5.98
C ALA A 11 -11.96 16.81 -5.95
N ARG A 12 -11.73 16.19 -7.11
CA ARG A 12 -10.93 14.95 -7.21
C ARG A 12 -9.52 15.10 -6.64
N ALA A 13 -8.82 16.19 -6.96
CA ALA A 13 -7.47 16.43 -6.44
C ALA A 13 -7.46 16.59 -4.91
N LYS A 14 -8.49 17.21 -4.33
CA LYS A 14 -8.64 17.31 -2.87
C LYS A 14 -8.89 15.94 -2.24
N ASN A 15 -9.73 15.11 -2.85
CA ASN A 15 -10.01 13.76 -2.37
C ASN A 15 -8.75 12.89 -2.40
N GLU A 16 -7.96 12.92 -3.47
CA GLU A 16 -6.69 12.20 -3.57
C GLU A 16 -5.68 12.64 -2.49
N LEU A 17 -5.54 13.95 -2.27
CA LEU A 17 -4.67 14.47 -1.21
C LEU A 17 -5.16 14.04 0.19
N ARG A 18 -6.47 13.98 0.40
CA ARG A 18 -7.05 13.53 1.65
C ARG A 18 -6.82 12.05 1.86
N ALA A 19 -7.07 11.21 0.85
CA ALA A 19 -6.79 9.79 0.85
C ALA A 19 -5.33 9.51 1.23
N ARG A 20 -4.39 10.22 0.59
CA ARG A 20 -2.96 10.13 0.90
C ARG A 20 -2.64 10.51 2.34
N ARG A 21 -3.23 11.60 2.86
CA ARG A 21 -3.01 12.03 4.24
C ARG A 21 -3.61 11.07 5.26
N GLN A 22 -4.80 10.52 4.98
CA GLN A 22 -5.45 9.54 5.84
C GLN A 22 -4.60 8.29 5.96
N ARG A 23 -4.03 7.78 4.86
CA ARG A 23 -3.07 6.69 4.90
C ARG A 23 -1.93 7.01 5.87
N ASN A 24 -1.33 8.20 5.80
CA ASN A 24 -0.25 8.62 6.71
C ASN A 24 -0.65 8.72 8.20
N LEU A 25 -1.92 8.90 8.54
CA LEU A 25 -2.38 9.06 9.93
C LEU A 25 -2.37 7.75 10.72
N TYR A 26 -2.48 6.62 10.04
CA TYR A 26 -2.51 5.32 10.70
C TYR A 26 -1.13 4.70 10.95
N PHE A 27 -0.06 5.35 10.48
CA PHE A 27 1.31 4.90 10.72
C PHE A 27 1.94 5.73 11.82
N SER A 28 2.44 5.04 12.84
CA SER A 28 3.30 5.59 13.89
C SER A 28 4.50 6.36 13.30
N ASN A 29 4.90 6.01 12.08
CA ASN A 29 5.96 6.67 11.32
C ASN A 29 5.45 7.20 9.97
N SER A 30 4.78 8.35 9.98
CA SER A 30 4.16 9.01 8.82
C SER A 30 5.10 9.36 7.66
N GLN A 31 6.42 9.18 7.83
CA GLN A 31 7.42 9.34 6.77
C GLN A 31 7.57 8.09 5.89
N ILE A 32 7.04 6.95 6.34
CA ILE A 32 7.26 5.64 5.73
C ILE A 32 6.15 5.31 4.73
N PHE A 33 4.91 5.68 5.04
CA PHE A 33 3.75 5.24 4.27
C PHE A 33 3.38 6.16 3.11
N GLY A 34 4.39 6.49 2.30
CA GLY A 34 4.17 7.06 0.98
C GLY A 34 3.52 6.06 0.01
N ASP A 35 3.16 6.53 -1.18
CA ASP A 35 2.45 5.73 -2.18
C ASP A 35 3.12 4.36 -2.49
N PRO A 36 4.47 4.20 -2.51
CA PRO A 36 5.09 2.89 -2.73
C PRO A 36 4.87 1.86 -1.62
N ALA A 37 4.77 2.29 -0.36
CA ALA A 37 4.47 1.38 0.75
C ALA A 37 3.01 0.92 0.68
N TRP A 38 2.13 1.84 0.30
CA TRP A 38 0.72 1.54 0.09
C TRP A 38 0.49 0.59 -1.07
N GLU A 39 1.17 0.77 -2.21
CA GLU A 39 1.14 -0.17 -3.34
C GLU A 39 1.57 -1.59 -2.91
N LEU A 40 2.64 -1.71 -2.11
CA LEU A 40 3.07 -3.03 -1.59
C LEU A 40 1.99 -3.68 -0.72
N VAL A 41 1.37 -2.88 0.16
CA VAL A 41 0.27 -3.36 1.01
C VAL A 41 -0.92 -3.82 0.17
N LEU A 42 -1.26 -3.11 -0.91
CA LEU A 42 -2.33 -3.52 -1.82
C LEU A 42 -2.01 -4.80 -2.58
N GLU A 43 -0.78 -4.96 -3.09
CA GLU A 43 -0.33 -6.21 -3.71
C GLU A 43 -0.41 -7.39 -2.71
N ALA A 44 0.02 -7.16 -1.47
CA ALA A 44 -0.09 -8.14 -0.39
C ALA A 44 -1.56 -8.45 -0.05
N TYR A 45 -2.44 -7.46 -0.01
CA TYR A 45 -3.88 -7.63 0.22
C TYR A 45 -4.52 -8.53 -0.84
N ILE A 46 -4.28 -8.23 -2.11
CA ILE A 46 -4.83 -9.01 -3.25
C ILE A 46 -4.34 -10.46 -3.18
N ALA A 47 -3.05 -10.68 -2.96
CA ALA A 47 -2.51 -12.03 -2.83
C ALA A 47 -3.05 -12.77 -1.58
N SER A 48 -3.13 -12.09 -0.43
CA SER A 48 -3.67 -12.65 0.81
C SER A 48 -5.12 -13.09 0.67
N ALA A 49 -5.96 -12.31 -0.03
CA ALA A 49 -7.36 -12.65 -0.30
C ALA A 49 -7.50 -13.97 -1.08
N GLU A 50 -6.48 -14.32 -1.86
CA GLU A 50 -6.38 -15.58 -2.60
C GLU A 50 -5.59 -16.67 -1.85
N ASN A 51 -5.28 -16.47 -0.55
CA ASN A 51 -4.42 -17.33 0.27
C ASN A 51 -3.02 -17.56 -0.33
N ARG A 52 -2.48 -16.56 -1.03
CA ARG A 52 -1.14 -16.58 -1.63
C ARG A 52 -0.20 -15.59 -0.92
N CYS A 53 1.09 -15.86 -1.08
CA CYS A 53 2.14 -14.93 -0.70
C CYS A 53 2.66 -14.16 -1.91
N VAL A 54 3.14 -12.93 -1.67
CA VAL A 54 3.81 -12.11 -2.69
C VAL A 54 5.32 -12.30 -2.62
N ALA A 55 5.95 -12.62 -3.74
CA ALA A 55 7.41 -12.64 -3.84
C ALA A 55 7.95 -11.21 -3.90
N LEU A 56 8.94 -10.87 -3.06
CA LEU A 56 9.53 -9.52 -3.10
C LEU A 56 10.22 -9.21 -4.44
N SER A 57 10.71 -10.24 -5.15
CA SER A 57 11.27 -10.06 -6.49
C SER A 57 10.21 -9.66 -7.53
N LYS A 58 8.97 -10.13 -7.41
CA LYS A 58 7.88 -9.81 -8.34
C LYS A 58 7.47 -8.33 -8.22
N LEU A 59 7.51 -7.80 -7.00
CA LEU A 59 7.19 -6.40 -6.72
C LEU A 59 8.14 -5.40 -7.38
N VAL A 60 9.33 -5.83 -7.83
CA VAL A 60 10.25 -4.96 -8.58
C VAL A 60 9.58 -4.46 -9.86
N ASP A 61 8.91 -5.36 -10.57
CA ASP A 61 8.22 -5.06 -11.83
C ASP A 61 6.91 -4.33 -11.56
N ASP A 62 6.13 -4.82 -10.60
CA ASP A 62 4.79 -4.29 -10.29
C ASP A 62 4.87 -2.84 -9.76
N LEU A 63 5.80 -2.55 -8.84
CA LEU A 63 5.96 -1.21 -8.24
C LEU A 63 6.98 -0.34 -8.97
N ARG A 64 7.68 -0.91 -9.97
CA ARG A 64 8.77 -0.24 -10.72
C ARG A 64 9.84 0.36 -9.80
N ARG A 65 10.26 -0.40 -8.77
CA ARG A 65 11.28 0.01 -7.80
C ARG A 65 12.41 -1.02 -7.70
N PRO A 66 13.66 -0.58 -7.48
CA PRO A 66 14.78 -1.49 -7.24
C PRO A 66 14.55 -2.40 -6.03
N ILE A 67 15.09 -3.63 -6.08
CA ILE A 67 14.93 -4.62 -5.00
C ILE A 67 15.31 -4.11 -3.61
N PRO A 68 16.35 -3.28 -3.38
CA PRO A 68 16.67 -2.77 -2.04
C PRO A 68 15.59 -1.83 -1.48
N VAL A 69 14.84 -1.15 -2.35
CA VAL A 69 13.71 -0.32 -1.94
C VAL A 69 12.55 -1.21 -1.50
N ILE A 70 12.23 -2.24 -2.29
CA ILE A 70 11.16 -3.19 -1.97
C ILE A 70 11.45 -3.92 -0.66
N THR A 71 12.66 -4.46 -0.48
CA THR A 71 13.01 -5.19 0.74
C THR A 71 13.03 -4.30 1.97
N ARG A 72 13.48 -3.04 1.83
CA ARG A 72 13.40 -2.04 2.89
C ARG A 72 11.95 -1.75 3.28
N LEU A 73 11.07 -1.51 2.29
CA LEU A 73 9.64 -1.28 2.55
C LEU A 73 9.02 -2.48 3.25
N ALA A 74 9.24 -3.69 2.75
CA ALA A 74 8.75 -4.92 3.36
C ALA A 74 9.23 -5.10 4.80
N ALA A 75 10.52 -4.84 5.09
CA ALA A 75 11.06 -4.94 6.44
C ALA A 75 10.42 -3.95 7.41
N ILE A 76 10.11 -2.74 6.95
CA ILE A 76 9.42 -1.75 7.78
C ILE A 76 7.96 -2.17 8.02
N LEU A 77 7.26 -2.59 6.97
CA LEU A 77 5.87 -3.05 7.07
C LEU A 77 5.76 -4.27 7.99
N GLU A 78 6.75 -5.14 7.98
CA GLU A 78 6.87 -6.28 8.88
C GLU A 78 7.07 -5.84 10.33
N ALA A 79 7.99 -4.89 10.58
CA ALA A 79 8.24 -4.34 11.91
C ALA A 79 7.02 -3.63 12.52
N GLU A 80 6.20 -3.00 11.67
CA GLU A 80 4.97 -2.32 12.08
C GLU A 80 3.73 -3.25 12.08
N GLY A 81 3.88 -4.54 11.73
CA GLY A 81 2.82 -5.55 11.81
C GLY A 81 1.82 -5.57 10.65
N TYR A 82 2.12 -4.91 9.52
CA TYR A 82 1.25 -4.91 8.33
C TYR A 82 1.39 -6.17 7.49
N VAL A 83 2.61 -6.72 7.44
CA VAL A 83 2.91 -7.95 6.69
C VAL A 83 3.68 -8.91 7.57
N VAL A 84 3.63 -10.19 7.22
CA VAL A 84 4.43 -11.25 7.83
C VAL A 84 5.16 -12.05 6.76
N ARG A 85 6.31 -12.62 7.11
CA ARG A 85 7.08 -13.49 6.19
C ARG A 85 6.38 -14.83 5.98
N CYS A 86 6.26 -15.26 4.74
CA CYS A 86 5.78 -16.60 4.43
C CYS A 86 6.88 -17.64 4.61
N HIS A 87 6.70 -18.54 5.56
CA HIS A 87 7.71 -19.54 5.94
C HIS A 87 7.78 -20.73 4.97
N LEU A 88 6.78 -20.87 4.09
CA LEU A 88 6.69 -21.95 3.09
C LEU A 88 7.73 -21.84 1.96
N HIS A 89 8.38 -20.68 1.78
CA HIS A 89 9.29 -20.43 0.66
C HIS A 89 10.73 -20.14 1.13
N LYS A 90 11.40 -21.16 1.65
CA LYS A 90 12.77 -21.05 2.19
C LYS A 90 13.87 -20.77 1.14
N ASN A 91 13.58 -20.92 -0.15
CA ASN A 91 14.58 -20.89 -1.22
C ASN A 91 14.62 -19.59 -2.05
N HIS A 92 13.81 -18.57 -1.72
CA HIS A 92 13.87 -17.30 -2.44
C HIS A 92 14.79 -16.30 -1.73
N GLU A 93 15.76 -15.77 -2.47
CA GLU A 93 16.78 -14.84 -2.01
C GLU A 93 16.21 -13.62 -1.26
N PHE A 94 15.06 -13.10 -1.72
CA PHE A 94 14.43 -11.91 -1.14
C PHE A 94 13.23 -12.21 -0.23
N GLY A 95 12.78 -13.47 -0.20
CA GLY A 95 11.64 -13.93 0.59
C GLY A 95 10.27 -13.52 0.05
N TYR A 96 9.24 -13.91 0.80
CA TYR A 96 7.83 -13.71 0.49
C TYR A 96 7.13 -13.08 1.68
N VAL A 97 6.08 -12.30 1.40
CA VAL A 97 5.26 -11.65 2.42
C VAL A 97 3.77 -11.90 2.19
N GLN A 98 3.00 -11.83 3.26
CA GLN A 98 1.54 -11.89 3.26
C GLN A 98 1.02 -10.81 4.21
N LEU A 99 -0.13 -10.22 3.88
CA LEU A 99 -0.78 -9.22 4.73
C LEU A 99 -1.32 -9.87 6.02
N THR A 100 -1.25 -9.13 7.13
CA THR A 100 -1.90 -9.53 8.39
C THR A 100 -3.41 -9.27 8.36
N ASN A 101 -4.17 -9.94 9.25
CA ASN A 101 -5.61 -9.74 9.35
C ASN A 101 -5.96 -8.32 9.84
N GLU A 102 -5.16 -7.80 10.77
CA GLU A 102 -5.30 -6.44 11.29
C GLU A 102 -5.09 -5.41 10.17
N ALA A 103 -4.08 -5.62 9.32
CA ALA A 103 -3.82 -4.75 8.18
C ALA A 103 -4.86 -4.90 7.07
N ALA A 104 -5.46 -6.07 6.88
CA ALA A 104 -6.57 -6.25 5.93
C ALA A 104 -7.77 -5.38 6.29
N ALA A 105 -8.22 -5.42 7.55
CA ALA A 105 -9.32 -4.59 8.02
C ALA A 105 -9.01 -3.09 7.87
N TRP A 106 -7.76 -2.70 8.09
CA TRP A 106 -7.31 -1.33 7.87
C TRP A 106 -7.30 -0.93 6.38
N CYS A 107 -6.86 -1.82 5.49
CA CYS A 107 -6.90 -1.58 4.05
C CYS A 107 -8.32 -1.31 3.57
N GLU A 108 -9.29 -2.11 4.03
CA GLU A 108 -10.70 -1.98 3.69
C GLU A 108 -11.26 -0.62 4.14
N GLN A 109 -10.94 -0.17 5.36
CA GLN A 109 -11.31 1.17 5.83
C GLN A 109 -10.74 2.28 4.93
N CYS A 110 -9.48 2.15 4.51
CA CYS A 110 -8.86 3.13 3.62
C CYS A 110 -9.50 3.13 2.22
N LEU A 111 -9.90 1.97 1.70
CA LEU A 111 -10.55 1.84 0.40
C LEU A 111 -11.98 2.40 0.43
N ASP A 112 -12.75 2.11 1.48
CA ASP A 112 -14.11 2.63 1.66
C ASP A 112 -14.16 4.16 1.75
N LEU A 113 -13.20 4.76 2.46
CA LEU A 113 -13.09 6.22 2.58
C LEU A 113 -12.85 6.90 1.22
N ASN A 114 -12.15 6.24 0.30
CA ASN A 114 -11.90 6.80 -1.03
C ASN A 114 -13.14 6.68 -1.94
N ASN A 115 -13.95 5.63 -1.76
CA ASN A 115 -15.12 5.37 -2.59
C ASN A 115 -16.31 6.28 -2.23
N ARG A 116 -16.57 6.52 -0.94
CA ARG A 116 -17.72 7.35 -0.48
C ARG A 116 -17.68 8.80 -0.92
N GLU A 117 -16.51 9.33 -1.27
CA GLU A 117 -16.34 10.73 -1.69
C GLU A 117 -16.21 10.90 -3.21
N SER A 118 -16.21 9.79 -3.97
CA SER A 118 -16.16 9.79 -5.44
C SER A 118 -17.55 9.82 -6.09
N GLU A 119 -18.62 9.63 -5.31
CA GLU A 119 -20.03 9.59 -5.75
C GLU A 119 -20.80 10.91 -5.50
N ILE A 120 -20.12 11.98 -5.08
CA ILE A 120 -20.70 13.32 -4.82
C ILE A 120 -20.20 14.35 -5.84
#